data_AF-A0A350XGU3-F1
#
_entry.id   AF-A0A350XGU3-F1
#
_cell.length_a   1.000
_cell.length_b   1.000
_cell.length_c   1.000
_cell.angle_alpha   90.00
_cell.angle_beta   90.00
_cell.angle_gamma   90.00
#
_symmetry.space_group_name_H-M   'P 1'
#
loop_
_entity.id
_entity.type
_entity.pdbx_description
1 polymer ?
#
loop_
_entity_poly.entity_id
_entity_poly.type
_entity_poly.pdbx_seq_one_letter_code
_entity_poly.pdbx_strand_id
1 'polypeptide(L)' 'MTTAKIGIFDSGVGGLTVLRELYRQLPNESILYFADTARLPYGNRSQAEILQFVRQILHWMQQQGVKMAIMA' A
#
# COMPACT_ATOMS: atom_id res chain seq x y z
N MET A 1 -20.47 -9.32 -6.62
CA MET A 1 -19.26 -8.48 -6.78
C MET A 1 -18.66 -8.29 -5.40
N THR A 2 -17.35 -8.52 -5.24
CA THR A 2 -16.69 -8.42 -3.92
C THR A 2 -16.51 -6.96 -3.53
N THR A 3 -17.07 -6.57 -2.38
CA THR A 3 -16.96 -5.23 -1.77
C THR A 3 -15.61 -4.99 -1.07
N ALA A 4 -14.65 -5.91 -1.24
CA ALA A 4 -13.34 -5.85 -0.63
C ALA A 4 -12.49 -4.71 -1.22
N LYS A 5 -11.69 -4.06 -0.36
CA LYS A 5 -10.90 -2.88 -0.70
C LYS A 5 -9.65 -3.24 -1.52
N ILE A 6 -9.14 -2.30 -2.32
CA ILE A 6 -7.79 -2.34 -2.87
C ILE A 6 -6.85 -1.69 -1.86
N GLY A 7 -5.81 -2.41 -1.43
CA GLY A 7 -4.75 -1.88 -0.58
C GLY A 7 -3.69 -1.17 -1.42
N ILE A 8 -3.27 0.02 -1.00
CA ILE A 8 -2.11 0.74 -1.55
C ILE A 8 -1.16 1.02 -0.40
N PHE A 9 0.13 0.76 -0.57
CA PHE A 9 1.13 1.17 0.41
C PHE A 9 2.35 1.81 -0.23
N ASP A 10 2.96 2.75 0.48
CA ASP A 10 4.20 3.43 0.13
C ASP A 10 5.04 3.59 1.41
N SER A 11 6.34 3.78 1.24
CA SER A 11 7.26 4.27 2.27
C SER A 11 6.85 5.65 2.85
N GLY A 12 6.10 6.48 2.12
CA GLY A 12 5.68 7.80 2.58
C GLY A 12 4.39 8.33 1.94
N VAL A 13 4.41 9.61 1.53
CA VAL A 13 3.27 10.30 0.93
C VAL A 13 3.33 10.37 -0.61
N GLY A 14 4.38 9.84 -1.24
CA GLY A 14 4.57 9.86 -2.69
C GLY A 14 3.47 9.08 -3.42
N GLY A 15 2.99 8.01 -2.80
CA GLY A 15 1.91 7.15 -3.28
C GLY A 15 0.55 7.84 -3.42
N LEU A 16 0.38 9.08 -2.96
CA LEU A 16 -0.84 9.87 -3.21
C LEU A 16 -1.04 10.18 -4.70
N THR A 17 0.02 10.22 -5.49
CA THR A 17 -0.06 10.37 -6.95
C THR A 17 -0.69 9.15 -7.62
N VAL A 18 -0.28 7.95 -7.20
CA VAL A 18 -0.87 6.67 -7.61
C VAL A 18 -2.32 6.58 -7.15
N LEU A 19 -2.62 6.97 -5.90
CA LEU A 19 -3.98 7.01 -5.36
C LEU A 19 -4.90 7.90 -6.20
N ARG A 20 -4.43 9.09 -6.60
CA ARG A 20 -5.18 10.02 -7.45
C ARG A 20 -5.54 9.39 -8.79
N GLU A 21 -4.59 8.71 -9.43
CA GLU A 21 -4.82 8.06 -10.71
C GLU A 21 -5.75 6.83 -10.59
N LEU A 22 -5.65 6.10 -9.48
CA LEU A 22 -6.58 5.00 -9.17
C LEU A 22 -8.02 5.49 -9.03
N TYR A 23 -8.26 6.60 -8.33
CA TYR A 23 -9.61 7.18 -8.27
C TYR A 23 -10.13 7.64 -9.62
N ARG A 24 -9.24 8.08 -10.53
CA ARG A 24 -9.62 8.49 -11.88
C ARG A 24 -10.05 7.31 -12.75
N GLN A 25 -9.35 6.18 -12.67
CA GLN A 25 -9.61 4.99 -13.49
C GLN A 25 -10.65 4.05 -12.87
N LEU A 26 -10.71 3.98 -11.54
CA LEU A 26 -11.54 3.07 -10.76
C LEU A 26 -12.37 3.85 -9.72
N PRO A 27 -13.30 4.74 -10.15
CA PRO A 27 -14.00 5.66 -9.26
C PRO A 27 -14.91 4.99 -8.24
N ASN A 28 -15.33 3.75 -8.50
CA ASN A 28 -16.23 2.98 -7.63
C ASN A 28 -15.50 2.03 -6.68
N GLU A 29 -14.17 1.99 -6.72
CA GLU A 29 -13.37 1.11 -5.87
C GLU A 29 -13.12 1.73 -4.50
N SER A 30 -13.23 0.90 -3.46
CA SER A 30 -12.86 1.30 -2.10
C SER A 30 -11.36 1.05 -1.89
N ILE A 31 -10.66 2.06 -1.40
CA ILE A 31 -9.20 2.02 -1.23
C ILE A 31 -8.83 2.00 0.26
N LEU A 32 -7.82 1.21 0.62
CA LEU A 32 -7.11 1.25 1.90
C LEU A 32 -5.68 1.73 1.63
N TYR A 33 -5.35 2.96 2.00
CA TYR A 33 -4.01 3.52 1.84
C TYR A 33 -3.20 3.40 3.14
N PHE A 34 -1.96 2.93 3.05
CA PHE A 34 -1.03 2.78 4.17
C PHE A 34 0.31 3.46 3.85
N ALA A 35 0.69 4.47 4.63
CA ALA A 35 1.98 5.15 4.50
C ALA A 35 2.92 4.71 5.63
N ASP A 36 4.04 4.09 5.29
CA ASP A 36 5.02 3.61 6.25
C ASP A 36 6.02 4.67 6.72
N THR A 37 5.48 5.80 7.19
CA THR A 37 6.30 6.96 7.57
C THR A 37 7.26 6.70 8.73
N ALA A 38 6.97 5.72 9.59
CA ALA A 38 7.80 5.36 10.75
C ALA A 38 9.16 4.76 10.38
N ARG A 39 9.31 4.22 9.16
CA ARG A 39 10.52 3.49 8.72
C ARG A 39 11.25 4.19 7.56
N LEU A 40 10.87 5.43 7.26
CA LEU A 40 11.54 6.27 6.27
C LEU A 40 13.02 6.54 6.63
N PRO A 41 13.90 6.73 5.62
CA PRO A 41 13.71 6.41 4.21
C PRO A 41 14.04 4.94 3.91
N TYR A 42 13.28 4.30 3.02
CA TYR A 42 13.58 2.94 2.56
C TYR A 42 14.89 2.87 1.77
N GLY A 43 15.29 3.95 1.08
CA GLY A 43 16.49 3.96 0.23
C GLY A 43 17.81 3.68 0.96
N ASN A 44 17.87 3.88 2.28
CA ASN A 44 19.07 3.60 3.09
C ASN A 44 19.03 2.22 3.76
N ARG A 45 18.01 1.40 3.48
CA ARG A 45 17.79 0.10 4.12
C ARG A 45 18.35 -1.02 3.26
N SER A 46 18.75 -2.11 3.90
CA SER A 46 19.11 -3.33 3.18
C SER A 46 17.89 -3.92 2.46
N GLN A 47 18.12 -4.65 1.37
CA GLN A 47 17.05 -5.36 0.66
C GLN A 47 16.29 -6.32 1.60
N ALA A 48 16.99 -6.97 2.53
CA ALA A 48 16.40 -7.87 3.51
C ALA A 48 15.44 -7.14 4.47
N GLU A 49 15.83 -5.96 4.98
CA GLU A 49 14.94 -5.12 5.81
C GLU A 49 13.71 -4.66 5.03
N ILE A 50 13.88 -4.22 3.78
CA ILE A 50 12.74 -3.78 2.95
C ILE A 50 11.77 -4.94 2.73
N LEU A 51 12.27 -6.13 2.39
CA LEU A 51 11.43 -7.32 2.24
C LEU A 51 10.69 -7.68 3.54
N GLN A 52 11.32 -7.51 4.70
CA GLN A 52 10.66 -7.70 5.99
C GLN A 52 9.52 -6.69 6.19
N PHE A 53 9.75 -5.40 5.89
CA PHE A 53 8.71 -4.38 6.02
C PHE A 53 7.53 -4.64 5.10
N VAL A 54 7.81 -4.96 3.83
CA VAL A 54 6.78 -5.31 2.84
C VAL A 54 5.95 -6.52 3.30
N ARG A 55 6.60 -7.57 3.82
CA ARG A 55 5.88 -8.75 4.35
C ARG A 55 4.96 -8.40 5.53
N GLN A 56 5.42 -7.55 6.44
CA GLN A 56 4.61 -7.09 7.57
C GLN A 56 3.38 -6.30 7.09
N ILE A 57 3.55 -5.41 6.12
CA ILE A 57 2.47 -4.60 5.55
C ILE A 57 1.46 -5.50 4.81
N LEU A 58 1.93 -6.42 3.98
CA LEU A 58 1.06 -7.35 3.25
C LEU A 58 0.28 -8.27 4.19
N HIS A 59 0.91 -8.76 5.26
CA HIS A 59 0.23 -9.56 6.27
C HIS A 59 -0.89 -8.76 6.96
N TRP A 60 -0.60 -7.51 7.34
CA TRP A 60 -1.60 -6.63 7.92
C TRP A 60 -2.74 -6.32 6.94
N MET A 61 -2.43 -6.04 5.67
CA MET A 61 -3.44 -5.78 4.63
C MET A 61 -4.34 -7.00 4.37
N GLN A 62 -3.77 -8.21 4.40
CA GLN A 62 -4.55 -9.44 4.32
C GLN A 62 -5.56 -9.53 5.46
N GLN A 63 -5.18 -9.15 6.68
CA GLN A 63 -6.10 -9.09 7.83
C GLN A 63 -7.19 -8.01 7.67
N GLN A 64 -6.93 -6.94 6.90
CA GLN A 64 -7.94 -5.94 6.54
C GLN A 64 -8.90 -6.41 5.44
N GLY A 65 -8.71 -7.62 4.89
CA GLY A 65 -9.57 -8.17 3.85
C GLY A 65 -9.44 -7.46 2.50
N VAL A 66 -8.25 -6.95 2.16
CA VAL A 66 -8.03 -6.38 0.82
C VAL A 66 -8.04 -7.47 -0.24
N LYS A 67 -8.61 -7.18 -1.42
CA LYS A 67 -8.64 -8.10 -2.56
C LYS A 67 -7.39 -8.02 -3.44
N MET A 68 -6.63 -6.94 -3.32
CA MET A 68 -5.43 -6.63 -4.09
C MET A 68 -4.57 -5.67 -3.28
N ALA A 69 -3.24 -5.78 -3.40
CA ALA A 69 -2.28 -4.85 -2.80
C ALA A 69 -1.40 -4.25 -3.89
N ILE A 70 -1.15 -2.94 -3.83
CA ILE A 70 -0.32 -2.17 -4.73
C ILE A 70 0.77 -1.49 -3.90
N MET A 71 2.04 -1.71 -4.28
CA MET A 71 3.15 -0.92 -3.78
C MET A 71 3.30 0.30 -4.70
N ALA A 72 3.16 1.51 -4.16
CA ALA A 72 3.21 2.77 -4.88
C ALA A 72 4.60 3.41 -4.89
#